data_AF-A0A7H4MDD7-F1
#
_entry.id   AF-A0A7H4MDD7-F1
#
_cell.length_a   1.000
_cell.length_b   1.000
_cell.length_c   1.000
_cell.angle_alpha   90.00
_cell.angle_beta   90.00
_cell.angle_gamma   90.00
#
_symmetry.space_group_name_H-M   'P 1'
#
loop_
_entity.id
_entity.type
_entity.pdbx_description
1 polymer ?
#
loop_
_entity_poly.entity_id
_entity_poly.type
_entity_poly.pdbx_seq_one_letter_code
_entity_poly.pdbx_strand_id
1 'polypeptide(L)'
;MIEPRYTELLNLVNEEILQLQEQLRQQGVKHHLAAGIVLTGGAAQIEGLAACAQRVFHTQVRIGAPLNITGLTDYAQEPYYSTAVGLLHYGKESHLSGEAEVEKRVTASVGSWIKRLNSWLRKEF
;
A
#
# COMPACT_ATOMS: atom_id res chain seq x y z
N MET A 1 23.19 -8.99 -22.54
CA MET A 1 22.16 -9.01 -23.61
C MET A 1 20.78 -9.42 -23.07
N ILE A 2 20.21 -8.66 -22.14
CA ILE A 2 18.83 -8.88 -21.62
C ILE A 2 17.93 -7.65 -21.76
N GLU A 3 18.50 -6.50 -22.13
CA GLU A 3 17.81 -5.22 -22.23
C GLU A 3 16.61 -5.18 -23.17
N PRO A 4 16.64 -5.79 -24.36
CA PRO A 4 15.48 -5.79 -25.24
C PRO A 4 14.22 -6.39 -24.59
N ARG A 5 14.40 -7.43 -23.75
CA ARG A 5 13.28 -8.14 -23.11
C ARG A 5 12.58 -7.30 -22.06
N TYR A 6 13.34 -6.69 -21.15
CA TYR A 6 12.69 -5.83 -20.16
C TYR A 6 12.20 -4.53 -20.79
N THR A 7 12.80 -4.04 -21.88
CA THR A 7 12.27 -2.88 -22.63
C THR A 7 10.88 -3.21 -23.19
N GLU A 8 10.71 -4.37 -23.83
CA GLU A 8 9.42 -4.85 -24.33
C GLU A 8 8.38 -4.92 -23.21
N LEU A 9 8.71 -5.56 -22.08
CA LEU A 9 7.80 -5.68 -20.93
C LEU A 9 7.42 -4.31 -20.34
N LEU A 10 8.39 -3.40 -20.20
CA LEU A 10 8.13 -2.06 -19.66
C LEU A 10 7.27 -1.22 -20.62
N ASN A 11 7.39 -1.41 -21.94
CA ASN A 11 6.52 -0.77 -22.92
C ASN A 11 5.07 -1.24 -22.78
N LEU A 12 4.84 -2.55 -22.58
CA LEU A 12 3.48 -3.06 -22.33
C LEU A 12 2.87 -2.44 -21.06
N VAL A 13 3.66 -2.30 -19.99
CA VAL A 13 3.21 -1.64 -18.77
C VAL A 13 2.94 -0.15 -19.02
N ASN A 14 3.76 0.51 -19.84
CA ASN A 14 3.57 1.93 -20.18
C ASN A 14 2.27 2.14 -20.98
N GLU A 15 1.95 1.26 -21.92
CA GLU A 15 0.69 1.29 -22.67
C GLU A 15 -0.51 1.19 -21.73
N GLU A 16 -0.49 0.27 -20.76
CA GLU A 16 -1.55 0.12 -19.75
C GLU A 16 -1.68 1.39 -18.89
N ILE A 17 -0.57 1.96 -18.44
CA ILE A 17 -0.57 3.22 -17.66
C ILE A 17 -1.22 4.34 -18.47
N LEU A 18 -0.86 4.50 -19.75
CA LEU A 18 -1.41 5.54 -20.62
C LEU A 18 -2.91 5.35 -20.85
N GLN A 19 -3.37 4.10 -21.05
CA GLN A 19 -4.79 3.77 -21.19
C GLN A 19 -5.58 4.12 -19.91
N LEU A 20 -5.06 3.74 -18.74
CA LEU A 20 -5.67 4.09 -17.45
C LEU A 20 -5.71 5.60 -17.24
N GLN A 21 -4.64 6.31 -17.59
CA GLN A 21 -4.61 7.78 -17.51
C GLN A 21 -5.68 8.44 -18.38
N GLU A 22 -5.87 7.93 -19.59
CA GLU A 22 -6.90 8.42 -20.51
C GLU A 22 -8.31 8.15 -19.96
N GLN A 23 -8.57 6.96 -19.41
CA GLN A 23 -9.85 6.63 -18.76
C GLN A 23 -10.14 7.55 -17.57
N LEU A 24 -9.15 7.78 -16.69
CA LEU A 24 -9.30 8.68 -15.55
C LEU A 24 -9.50 10.14 -15.99
N ARG A 25 -8.82 10.57 -17.06
CA ARG A 25 -8.99 11.90 -17.66
C ARG A 25 -10.43 12.11 -18.12
N GLN A 26 -11.03 11.11 -18.78
CA GLN A 26 -12.44 11.17 -19.22
C GLN A 26 -13.42 11.26 -18.05
N GLN A 27 -13.07 10.70 -16.90
CA GLN A 27 -13.86 10.78 -15.66
C GLN A 27 -13.64 12.08 -14.87
N GLY A 28 -12.77 12.99 -15.34
CA GLY A 28 -12.41 14.21 -14.63
C GLY A 28 -11.53 13.97 -13.39
N VAL A 29 -10.89 12.80 -13.29
CA VAL A 29 -10.03 12.41 -12.18
C VAL A 29 -8.58 12.83 -12.48
N LYS A 30 -7.87 13.29 -11.44
CA LYS A 30 -6.43 13.59 -11.53
C LYS A 30 -5.66 12.31 -11.85
N HIS A 31 -4.93 12.31 -12.96
CA HIS A 31 -4.35 11.09 -13.55
C HIS A 31 -2.82 11.16 -13.75
N HIS A 32 -2.17 12.30 -13.53
CA HIS A 32 -0.73 12.43 -13.70
C HIS A 32 0.09 11.76 -12.58
N LEU A 33 1.12 10.99 -12.96
CA LEU A 33 2.07 10.32 -12.06
C LEU A 33 3.13 11.29 -11.52
N ALA A 34 2.70 12.28 -10.73
CA ALA A 34 3.59 13.33 -10.22
C ALA A 34 4.75 12.81 -9.34
N ALA A 35 4.57 11.66 -8.68
CA ALA A 35 5.56 11.07 -7.77
C ALA A 35 6.53 10.08 -8.45
N GLY A 36 6.40 9.88 -9.76
CA GLY A 36 7.18 8.91 -10.53
C GLY A 36 6.80 7.45 -10.24
N ILE A 37 7.71 6.53 -10.58
CA ILE A 37 7.53 5.08 -10.48
C ILE A 37 8.52 4.50 -9.48
N VAL A 38 8.05 3.53 -8.69
CA VAL A 38 8.88 2.75 -7.76
C VAL A 38 8.94 1.31 -8.24
N LEU A 39 10.12 0.82 -8.60
CA LEU A 39 10.35 -0.58 -8.90
C LEU A 39 10.74 -1.32 -7.62
N THR A 40 10.17 -2.50 -7.39
CA THR A 40 10.50 -3.34 -6.23
C THR A 40 10.41 -4.82 -6.60
N GLY A 41 10.68 -5.72 -5.66
CA GLY A 41 10.85 -7.16 -5.91
C GLY A 41 12.26 -7.49 -6.40
N GLY A 42 12.57 -8.78 -6.56
CA GLY A 42 13.91 -9.22 -6.97
C GLY A 42 14.33 -8.74 -8.36
N ALA A 43 13.38 -8.65 -9.31
CA ALA A 43 13.67 -8.14 -10.65
C ALA A 43 14.14 -6.67 -10.64
N ALA A 44 13.76 -5.88 -9.64
CA ALA A 44 14.17 -4.49 -9.52
C ALA A 44 15.69 -4.31 -9.34
N GLN A 45 16.41 -5.37 -8.95
CA GLN A 45 17.86 -5.37 -8.79
C GLN A 45 18.64 -5.72 -10.06
N ILE A 46 17.94 -6.02 -11.17
CA ILE A 46 18.60 -6.24 -12.47
C ILE A 46 19.36 -4.98 -12.87
N GLU A 47 20.65 -5.13 -13.13
CA GLU A 47 21.52 -4.03 -13.55
C GLU A 47 20.97 -3.35 -14.81
N GLY A 48 20.90 -2.01 -14.76
CA GLY A 48 20.39 -1.20 -15.86
C GLY A 48 18.86 -1.13 -16.00
N LEU A 49 18.09 -1.95 -15.25
CA LEU A 49 16.62 -1.95 -15.35
C LEU A 49 16.02 -0.59 -15.01
N ALA A 50 16.46 0.05 -13.93
CA ALA A 50 15.97 1.37 -13.52
C ALA A 50 16.21 2.44 -14.59
N ALA A 51 17.39 2.42 -15.23
CA ALA A 51 17.74 3.36 -16.30
C ALA A 51 16.91 3.11 -17.57
N CYS A 52 16.64 1.85 -17.90
CA CYS A 52 15.72 1.50 -18.98
C CYS A 52 14.29 1.96 -18.69
N ALA A 53 13.76 1.66 -17.50
CA ALA A 53 12.44 2.10 -17.07
C ALA A 53 12.29 3.62 -17.13
N GLN A 54 13.31 4.38 -16.71
CA GLN A 54 13.29 5.84 -16.81
C GLN A 54 13.20 6.32 -18.27
N ARG A 55 13.86 5.64 -19.21
CA ARG A 55 13.73 5.95 -20.65
C ARG A 55 12.36 5.59 -21.21
N VAL A 56 11.79 4.47 -20.79
CA VAL A 56 10.48 3.97 -21.28
C VAL A 56 9.32 4.82 -20.74
N PHE A 57 9.32 5.12 -19.44
CA PHE A 57 8.19 5.81 -18.79
C PHE A 57 8.27 7.33 -18.82
N HIS A 58 9.40 7.90 -19.25
CA HIS A 58 9.63 9.36 -19.28
C HIS A 58 9.34 10.06 -17.93
N THR A 59 9.57 9.38 -16.82
CA THR A 59 9.36 9.88 -15.45
C THR A 59 10.45 9.39 -14.52
N GLN A 60 10.56 9.99 -13.32
CA GLN A 60 11.52 9.54 -12.32
C GLN A 60 11.21 8.10 -11.90
N VAL A 61 12.21 7.22 -12.01
CA VAL A 61 12.14 5.84 -11.52
C VAL A 61 13.12 5.68 -10.36
N ARG A 62 12.71 4.98 -9.30
CA ARG A 62 13.60 4.59 -8.20
C ARG A 62 13.38 3.14 -7.79
N ILE A 63 14.40 2.53 -7.21
CA ILE A 63 14.27 1.21 -6.58
C ILE A 63 13.74 1.40 -5.15
N GLY A 64 12.66 0.71 -4.82
CA GLY A 64 12.04 0.70 -3.50
C GLY A 64 12.39 -0.56 -2.71
N ALA A 65 12.84 -0.35 -1.49
CA ALA A 65 13.02 -1.37 -0.46
C ALA A 65 11.92 -1.22 0.62
N PRO A 66 11.58 -2.29 1.35
CA PRO A 66 10.62 -2.19 2.44
C PRO A 66 11.15 -1.32 3.59
N LEU A 67 10.24 -0.56 4.21
CA LEU A 67 10.55 0.40 5.26
C LEU A 67 9.96 -0.03 6.61
N ASN A 68 10.39 0.66 7.68
CA ASN A 68 9.87 0.49 9.05
C ASN A 68 10.05 -0.93 9.61
N ILE A 69 11.22 -1.52 9.37
CA ILE A 69 11.62 -2.83 9.89
C ILE A 69 12.60 -2.59 11.04
N THR A 70 12.42 -3.29 12.16
CA THR A 70 13.27 -3.18 13.37
C THR A 70 13.74 -4.56 13.82
N GLY A 71 14.90 -4.65 14.49
CA GLY A 71 15.49 -5.90 14.98
C GLY A 71 16.69 -6.36 14.13
N LEU A 72 16.80 -7.65 13.85
CA LEU A 72 17.83 -8.19 12.95
C LEU A 72 17.39 -7.98 11.49
N THR A 73 17.76 -6.86 10.90
CA THR A 73 17.11 -6.33 9.68
C THR A 73 17.98 -6.25 8.44
N ASP A 74 19.26 -6.62 8.51
CA ASP A 74 20.22 -6.32 7.44
C ASP A 74 19.81 -6.92 6.09
N TYR A 75 19.11 -8.06 6.09
CA TYR A 75 18.60 -8.70 4.88
C TYR A 75 17.20 -8.20 4.52
N ALA A 76 16.39 -7.83 5.50
CA ALA A 76 14.97 -7.55 5.30
C ALA A 76 14.72 -6.25 4.54
N GLN A 77 15.72 -5.37 4.42
CA GLN A 77 15.67 -4.11 3.67
C GLN A 77 16.07 -4.25 2.20
N GLU A 78 15.84 -5.42 1.61
CA GLU A 78 16.08 -5.65 0.19
C GLU A 78 14.78 -5.64 -0.62
N PRO A 79 14.78 -5.16 -1.88
CA PRO A 79 13.57 -5.09 -2.72
C PRO A 79 12.81 -6.41 -2.86
N TYR A 80 13.50 -7.56 -2.81
CA TYR A 80 12.87 -8.87 -2.91
C TYR A 80 12.06 -9.27 -1.66
N TYR A 81 12.23 -8.60 -0.53
CA TYR A 81 11.39 -8.79 0.66
C TYR A 81 10.16 -7.89 0.74
N SER A 82 9.99 -6.96 -0.21
CA SER A 82 8.91 -5.95 -0.14
C SER A 82 7.52 -6.54 -0.01
N THR A 83 7.21 -7.62 -0.73
CA THR A 83 5.91 -8.30 -0.63
C THR A 83 5.71 -8.93 0.75
N ALA A 84 6.70 -9.69 1.23
CA ALA A 84 6.60 -10.37 2.53
C ALA A 84 6.46 -9.37 3.68
N VAL A 85 7.29 -8.33 3.70
CA VAL A 85 7.23 -7.28 4.72
C VAL A 85 5.93 -6.48 4.62
N GLY A 86 5.45 -6.17 3.40
CA GLY A 86 4.18 -5.50 3.18
C GLY A 86 3.00 -6.28 3.75
N LEU A 87 2.97 -7.61 3.54
CA LEU A 87 1.95 -8.49 4.11
C LEU A 87 1.99 -8.54 5.64
N LEU A 88 3.18 -8.56 6.23
CA LEU A 88 3.33 -8.52 7.69
C LEU A 88 2.85 -7.18 8.28
N HIS A 89 3.16 -6.05 7.64
CA HIS A 89 2.62 -4.75 8.05
C HIS A 89 1.10 -4.70 7.92
N TYR A 90 0.54 -5.21 6.81
CA TYR A 90 -0.90 -5.29 6.62
C TYR A 90 -1.59 -6.15 7.69
N GLY A 91 -1.02 -7.31 8.01
CA GLY A 91 -1.48 -8.16 9.12
C GLY A 91 -1.44 -7.43 10.46
N LYS A 92 -0.33 -6.76 10.77
CA LYS A 92 -0.19 -5.98 12.02
C LYS A 92 -1.26 -4.88 12.13
N GLU A 93 -1.49 -4.11 11.07
CA GLU A 93 -2.47 -3.02 11.06
C GLU A 93 -3.92 -3.50 11.14
N SER A 94 -4.23 -4.61 10.45
CA SER A 94 -5.58 -5.21 10.50
C SER A 94 -5.93 -5.79 11.87
N HIS A 95 -4.97 -6.44 12.56
CA HIS A 95 -5.17 -6.90 13.94
C HIS A 95 -5.40 -5.74 14.93
N LEU A 96 -4.59 -4.67 14.84
CA LEU A 96 -4.75 -3.48 15.69
C LEU A 96 -6.09 -2.77 15.45
N SER A 97 -6.57 -2.74 14.20
CA SER A 97 -7.86 -2.13 13.85
C SER A 97 -9.04 -2.96 14.38
N GLY A 98 -8.95 -4.29 14.34
CA GLY A 98 -9.98 -5.19 14.87
C GLY A 98 -10.16 -5.09 16.38
N GLU A 99 -9.07 -5.00 17.15
CA GLU A 99 -9.13 -4.83 18.61
C GLU A 99 -9.72 -3.46 19.02
N ALA A 100 -9.34 -2.39 18.31
CA ALA A 100 -9.87 -1.05 18.55
C ALA A 100 -11.38 -0.92 18.25
N GLU A 101 -11.92 -1.68 17.28
CA GLU A 101 -13.37 -1.72 17.04
C GLU A 101 -14.13 -2.53 18.09
N VAL A 102 -13.55 -3.62 18.61
CA VAL A 102 -14.16 -4.43 19.68
C VAL A 102 -14.26 -3.64 20.98
N GLU A 103 -13.21 -2.92 21.37
CA GLU A 103 -13.20 -2.11 22.59
C GLU A 103 -14.24 -0.96 22.54
N LYS A 104 -14.39 -0.31 21.39
CA LYS A 104 -15.41 0.74 21.17
C LYS A 104 -16.84 0.18 21.23
N ARG A 105 -17.09 -1.03 20.72
CA ARG A 105 -18.40 -1.67 20.80
C ARG A 105 -18.75 -2.11 22.22
N VAL A 106 -17.79 -2.62 22.98
CA VAL A 106 -18.01 -3.03 24.38
C VAL A 106 -18.31 -1.82 25.28
N THR A 107 -17.53 -0.75 25.18
CA THR A 107 -17.76 0.49 25.95
C THR A 107 -19.09 1.18 25.59
N ALA A 108 -19.42 1.25 24.30
CA ALA A 108 -20.71 1.77 23.84
C ALA A 108 -21.90 0.90 24.30
N SER A 109 -21.72 -0.42 24.31
CA SER A 109 -22.70 -1.35 24.87
C SER A 109 -22.87 -1.09 26.36
N VAL A 110 -21.84 -1.21 27.21
CA VAL A 110 -21.96 -1.03 28.67
C VAL A 110 -22.59 0.31 29.07
N GLY A 111 -22.24 1.41 28.40
CA GLY A 111 -22.85 2.73 28.65
C GLY A 111 -24.36 2.80 28.33
N SER A 112 -24.82 2.03 27.34
CA SER A 112 -26.24 1.91 26.99
C SER A 112 -27.03 1.14 28.05
N TRP A 113 -26.43 0.11 28.66
CA TRP A 113 -27.09 -0.72 29.68
C TRP A 113 -27.23 0.03 31.01
N ILE A 114 -26.22 0.82 31.41
CA ILE A 114 -26.29 1.68 32.60
C ILE A 114 -27.35 2.78 32.43
N LYS A 115 -27.46 3.35 31.22
CA LYS A 115 -28.53 4.32 30.90
C LYS A 115 -29.92 3.71 31.03
N ARG A 116 -30.11 2.46 30.58
CA ARG A 116 -31.39 1.73 30.72
C ARG A 116 -31.74 1.48 32.19
N LEU A 117 -30.77 1.08 33.01
CA LEU A 117 -31.00 0.86 34.45
C LEU A 117 -31.38 2.15 35.18
N ASN A 118 -30.70 3.26 34.89
CA ASN A 118 -31.01 4.56 35.50
C ASN A 118 -32.38 5.10 35.04
N SER A 119 -32.79 4.79 33.81
CA SER A 119 -34.12 5.16 33.31
C SER A 119 -35.26 4.37 33.96
N TRP A 120 -35.00 3.16 34.43
CA TRP A 120 -35.98 2.34 35.17
C TRP A 120 -36.07 2.77 36.63
N LEU A 121 -34.93 3.02 37.29
CA LEU A 121 -34.89 3.52 38.67
C LEU A 121 -35.57 4.88 38.84
N ARG A 122 -35.50 5.75 37.82
CA ARG A 122 -36.20 7.05 37.80
C ARG A 122 -37.70 6.95 37.52
N LYS A 123 -38.22 5.77 37.19
CA LYS A 123 -39.62 5.58 36.82
C LYS A 123 -40.47 4.98 37.95
N GLU A 124 -39.81 4.33 38.91
CA GLU A 124 -40.46 3.64 40.04
C GLU A 124 -40.35 4.39 41.38
N PHE A 125 -39.64 5.52 41.43
CA PHE A 125 -39.64 6.54 42.49
C PHE A 125 -39.93 7.91 41.89
#